data_AF-W7YMC6-F1
#
_entry.id   AF-W7YMC6-F1
#
_cell.length_a   1.000
_cell.length_b   1.000
_cell.length_c   1.000
_cell.angle_alpha   90.00
_cell.angle_beta   90.00
_cell.angle_gamma   90.00
#
_symmetry.space_group_name_H-M   'P 1'
#
loop_
_entity.id
_entity.type
_entity.pdbx_description
1 polymer ?
#
loop_
_entity_poly.entity_id
_entity_poly.type
_entity_poly.pdbx_seq_one_letter_code
_entity_poly.pdbx_strand_id
1 'polypeptide(L)'
;MFKKVFSLVVACSLLFGSIIAEAAPTENKNQSYALEWGGNEGGSMISKIKVGELEYNYTYNDKGNRIAKTFENKNILYDYNNDSLLSSEVRENNYITYNYNSTNDMIGLTLNGEIYNFVKDDDLNVTAIMDIHNFEVAKYSYSENGIASILGRDENGEWIDKSDDPSFIGSINLIRLHSFYYDTETKLYYNGFHYYDSTINQYVVNENINKITPKASSDVINKVSSCESTSKNNSNFGKSISYSSTWYNNLSDVELLTRLFYGENTVNKDDQNAVTWVIINRKIKNTSTFGGGTFRGVATKSGAFEPITGAESGTANARVPSTSSSLWNNALYNACVLTVTSSTADYNDLIQKPTGISTQLYFVGLSYFLTGVSQDITPIGSGIKYSFNGGSSFVPIKDIVIVFNYTSTFQNPTSRSAITSNSNLNTAAKRNTHNIFFNES
;
A
#
# COMPACT_ATOMS: atom_id res chain seq x y z
N MET A 1 50.18 -57.80 -64.99
CA MET A 1 48.80 -57.53 -64.53
C MET A 1 48.51 -56.06 -64.78
N PHE A 2 47.44 -55.77 -65.52
CA PHE A 2 47.09 -54.48 -66.14
C PHE A 2 45.86 -53.87 -65.44
N LYS A 3 45.80 -52.53 -65.33
CA LYS A 3 44.66 -51.60 -65.62
C LYS A 3 44.63 -50.39 -64.65
N LYS A 4 44.90 -49.17 -65.15
CA LYS A 4 43.97 -48.09 -65.61
C LYS A 4 43.42 -47.25 -64.44
N VAL A 5 43.86 -45.99 -64.24
CA VAL A 5 43.40 -44.72 -64.86
C VAL A 5 41.90 -44.44 -64.64
N PHE A 6 41.55 -43.39 -63.87
CA PHE A 6 40.80 -42.21 -64.34
C PHE A 6 40.67 -41.13 -63.23
N SER A 7 40.90 -39.87 -63.61
CA SER A 7 40.44 -38.67 -62.91
C SER A 7 38.91 -38.54 -62.99
N LEU A 8 38.29 -37.95 -61.98
CA LEU A 8 37.08 -37.14 -62.17
C LEU A 8 37.11 -35.94 -61.22
N VAL A 9 37.12 -34.75 -61.83
CA VAL A 9 36.85 -33.47 -61.18
C VAL A 9 35.33 -33.28 -61.17
N VAL A 10 34.76 -32.93 -60.02
CA VAL A 10 33.50 -32.19 -59.94
C VAL A 10 33.67 -31.13 -58.84
N ALA A 11 33.58 -29.87 -59.24
CA ALA A 11 33.49 -28.71 -58.34
C ALA A 11 32.03 -28.53 -57.90
N CYS A 12 31.78 -28.11 -56.64
CA CYS A 12 30.75 -27.10 -56.36
C CYS A 12 30.79 -26.56 -54.91
N SER A 13 30.68 -25.24 -54.83
CA SER A 13 30.09 -24.38 -53.77
C SER A 13 30.69 -24.31 -52.34
N LEU A 14 31.23 -23.12 -52.07
CA LEU A 14 31.33 -22.46 -50.76
C LEU A 14 29.97 -22.42 -50.04
N LEU A 15 29.96 -22.64 -48.73
CA LEU A 15 28.99 -22.04 -47.81
C LEU A 15 29.69 -21.78 -46.46
N PHE A 16 29.64 -20.51 -46.04
CA PHE A 16 30.17 -20.00 -44.78
C PHE A 16 29.52 -20.73 -43.61
N GLY A 17 30.32 -21.48 -42.85
CA GLY A 17 29.93 -22.00 -41.54
C GLY A 17 30.20 -20.95 -40.48
N SER A 18 29.14 -20.32 -39.98
CA SER A 18 29.15 -19.48 -38.79
C SER A 18 29.72 -20.27 -37.62
N ILE A 19 30.86 -19.84 -37.07
CA ILE A 19 31.33 -20.30 -35.76
C ILE A 19 30.42 -19.64 -34.74
N ILE A 20 29.37 -20.34 -34.32
CA ILE A 20 28.66 -19.98 -33.10
C ILE A 20 29.56 -20.41 -31.95
N ALA A 21 30.18 -19.42 -31.29
CA ALA A 21 30.74 -19.62 -29.98
C ALA A 21 29.61 -20.09 -29.07
N GLU A 22 29.71 -21.33 -28.60
CA GLU A 22 28.79 -21.90 -27.63
C GLU A 22 28.94 -21.08 -26.34
N ALA A 23 27.90 -20.30 -26.05
CA ALA A 23 27.81 -19.51 -24.83
C ALA A 23 28.00 -20.45 -23.63
N ALA A 24 28.92 -20.08 -22.74
CA ALA A 24 29.06 -20.76 -21.45
C ALA A 24 27.66 -20.86 -20.79
N PRO A 25 27.31 -22.01 -20.20
CA PRO A 25 26.00 -22.18 -19.61
C PRO A 25 25.83 -21.14 -18.50
N THR A 26 24.82 -20.29 -18.64
CA THR A 26 24.33 -19.41 -17.59
C THR A 26 23.87 -20.29 -16.43
N GLU A 27 24.66 -20.30 -15.34
CA GLU A 27 24.24 -20.90 -14.07
C GLU A 27 22.99 -20.16 -13.58
N ASN A 28 21.82 -20.74 -13.84
CA ASN A 28 20.57 -20.36 -13.20
C ASN A 28 20.60 -20.90 -11.75
N LYS A 29 21.32 -20.21 -10.87
CA LYS A 29 21.26 -20.48 -9.43
C LYS A 29 19.96 -19.88 -8.89
N ASN A 30 18.88 -20.67 -8.93
CA ASN A 30 17.75 -20.48 -8.03
C ASN A 30 18.27 -20.63 -6.59
N GLN A 31 18.63 -19.52 -5.97
CA GLN A 31 19.10 -19.50 -4.59
C GLN A 31 17.89 -19.79 -3.70
N SER A 32 17.75 -21.04 -3.22
CA SER A 32 16.62 -21.40 -2.35
C SER A 32 16.87 -20.83 -0.95
N TYR A 33 15.98 -19.95 -0.49
CA TYR A 33 15.96 -19.49 0.88
C TYR A 33 14.87 -20.23 1.66
N ALA A 34 15.09 -20.47 2.97
CA ALA A 34 14.07 -20.92 3.89
C ALA A 34 13.66 -19.78 4.82
N LEU A 35 12.37 -19.68 5.11
CA LEU A 35 11.78 -18.58 5.86
C LEU A 35 11.23 -19.07 7.19
N GLU A 36 11.54 -18.37 8.28
CA GLU A 36 10.80 -18.48 9.53
C GLU A 36 10.07 -17.17 9.78
N TRP A 37 8.82 -17.27 10.24
CA TRP A 37 7.96 -16.14 10.49
C TRP A 37 7.75 -15.96 11.99
N GLY A 38 7.86 -14.72 12.45
CA GLY A 38 7.78 -14.32 13.85
C GLY A 38 8.06 -12.82 13.96
N GLY A 39 7.41 -12.13 14.90
CA GLY A 39 7.72 -10.71 15.11
C GLY A 39 6.63 -9.86 15.74
N ASN A 40 5.34 -10.21 15.61
CA ASN A 40 4.19 -9.55 16.25
C ASN A 40 2.93 -10.45 16.23
N GLU A 41 1.86 -10.06 16.94
CA GLU A 41 0.56 -10.76 16.97
C GLU A 41 0.05 -11.04 15.54
N GLY A 42 0.10 -12.32 15.14
CA GLY A 42 -0.35 -12.79 13.82
C GLY A 42 0.69 -13.53 12.97
N GLY A 43 1.99 -13.50 13.32
CA GLY A 43 3.00 -14.35 12.66
C GLY A 43 3.27 -14.05 11.19
N SER A 44 3.11 -12.78 10.77
CA SER A 44 3.19 -12.33 9.38
C SER A 44 4.50 -11.63 8.99
N MET A 45 5.43 -11.43 9.92
CA MET A 45 6.77 -10.86 9.65
C MET A 45 7.82 -11.96 9.59
N ILE A 46 8.83 -11.79 8.75
CA ILE A 46 9.92 -12.76 8.61
C ILE A 46 10.88 -12.56 9.80
N SER A 47 10.90 -13.49 10.75
CA SER A 47 11.88 -13.46 11.85
C SER A 47 13.24 -13.97 11.41
N LYS A 48 13.29 -14.84 10.40
CA LYS A 48 14.54 -15.43 9.92
C LYS A 48 14.48 -15.76 8.43
N ILE A 49 15.60 -15.52 7.74
CA ILE A 49 15.85 -16.06 6.40
C ILE A 49 17.13 -16.91 6.47
N LYS A 50 17.08 -18.13 5.95
CA LYS A 50 18.23 -19.00 5.80
C LYS A 50 18.59 -19.12 4.32
N VAL A 51 19.84 -18.83 3.99
CA VAL A 51 20.39 -18.92 2.63
C VAL A 51 21.61 -19.84 2.66
N GLY A 52 21.46 -21.07 2.17
CA GLY A 52 22.45 -22.12 2.40
C GLY A 52 22.59 -22.43 3.89
N GLU A 53 23.81 -22.33 4.42
CA GLU A 53 24.11 -22.53 5.85
C GLU A 53 24.00 -21.25 6.70
N LEU A 54 23.84 -20.08 6.06
CA LEU A 54 23.80 -18.80 6.77
C LEU A 54 22.39 -18.44 7.22
N GLU A 55 22.27 -17.93 8.44
CA GLU A 55 21.02 -17.49 9.05
C GLU A 55 21.03 -15.99 9.31
N TYR A 56 20.00 -15.31 8.82
CA TYR A 56 19.76 -13.89 8.98
C TYR A 56 18.51 -13.70 9.84
N ASN A 57 18.67 -13.17 11.04
CA ASN A 57 17.58 -12.98 12.00
C ASN A 57 17.19 -11.51 12.04
N TYR A 58 15.89 -11.25 12.15
CA TYR A 58 15.31 -9.91 12.10
C TYR A 58 14.49 -9.63 13.35
N THR A 59 14.59 -8.40 13.85
CA THR A 59 13.77 -7.92 14.97
C THR A 59 13.01 -6.67 14.57
N TYR A 60 11.83 -6.50 15.16
CA TYR A 60 10.88 -5.46 14.78
C TYR A 60 10.40 -4.69 16.02
N ASN A 61 10.06 -3.41 15.84
CA ASN A 61 9.37 -2.64 16.88
C ASN A 61 7.85 -2.92 16.88
N ASP A 62 7.14 -2.26 17.80
CA ASP A 62 5.69 -2.33 17.96
C ASP A 62 4.89 -1.81 16.75
N LYS A 63 5.50 -0.99 15.90
CA LYS A 63 4.96 -0.52 14.62
C LYS A 63 5.27 -1.46 13.44
N GLY A 64 6.04 -2.51 13.66
CA GLY A 64 6.44 -3.46 12.62
C GLY A 64 7.64 -3.04 11.77
N ASN A 65 8.38 -1.99 12.17
CA ASN A 65 9.60 -1.58 11.49
C ASN A 65 10.75 -2.49 11.92
N ARG A 66 11.56 -2.95 10.96
CA ARG A 66 12.75 -3.78 11.22
C ARG A 66 13.84 -2.98 11.93
N ILE A 67 14.06 -3.20 13.22
CA ILE A 67 15.03 -2.45 14.03
C ILE A 67 16.41 -3.12 14.14
N ALA A 68 16.52 -4.42 13.83
CA ALA A 68 17.83 -5.06 13.70
C ALA A 68 17.84 -6.22 12.70
N LYS A 69 19.01 -6.47 12.13
CA LYS A 69 19.37 -7.66 11.35
C LYS A 69 20.68 -8.24 11.89
N THR A 70 20.64 -9.48 12.37
CA THR A 70 21.82 -10.17 12.93
C THR A 70 22.12 -11.44 12.14
N PHE A 71 23.38 -11.63 11.79
CA PHE A 71 23.87 -12.82 11.07
C PHE A 71 25.33 -13.04 11.42
N GLU A 72 25.70 -14.30 11.67
CA GLU A 72 27.02 -14.65 12.22
C GLU A 72 27.40 -13.78 13.43
N ASN A 73 28.48 -12.99 13.32
CA ASN A 73 28.95 -12.03 14.33
C ASN A 73 28.64 -10.58 13.96
N LYS A 74 27.80 -10.34 12.95
CA LYS A 74 27.42 -9.01 12.47
C LYS A 74 26.04 -8.62 12.97
N ASN A 75 25.90 -7.35 13.28
CA ASN A 75 24.64 -6.74 13.69
C ASN A 75 24.47 -5.42 12.93
N ILE A 76 23.32 -5.25 12.30
CA ILE A 76 22.90 -4.01 11.65
C ILE A 76 21.71 -3.48 12.42
N LEU A 77 21.80 -2.24 12.87
CA LEU A 77 20.75 -1.56 13.63
C LEU A 77 20.07 -0.52 12.74
N TYR A 78 18.76 -0.38 12.89
CA TYR A 78 17.95 0.57 12.13
C TYR A 78 17.10 1.40 13.07
N ASP A 79 17.07 2.71 12.85
CA ASP A 79 16.19 3.63 13.56
C ASP A 79 15.15 4.22 12.62
N TYR A 80 13.98 4.53 13.18
CA TYR A 80 12.86 5.09 12.44
C TYR A 80 12.31 6.31 13.15
N ASN A 81 11.79 7.26 12.37
CA ASN A 81 11.07 8.40 12.94
C ASN A 81 9.64 8.02 13.37
N ASN A 82 8.88 9.00 13.86
CA ASN A 82 7.51 8.78 14.34
C ASN A 82 6.53 8.29 13.26
N ASP A 83 6.82 8.58 11.99
CA ASP A 83 6.01 8.22 10.83
C ASP A 83 6.45 6.89 10.19
N SER A 84 7.32 6.12 10.87
CA SER A 84 7.88 4.86 10.36
C SER A 84 8.75 5.01 9.09
N LEU A 85 9.37 6.17 8.90
CA LEU A 85 10.42 6.35 7.88
C LEU A 85 11.78 5.98 8.47
N LEU A 86 12.59 5.22 7.72
CA LEU A 86 13.93 4.80 8.12
C LEU A 86 14.83 6.02 8.26
N SER A 87 15.19 6.40 9.48
CA SER A 87 16.00 7.59 9.74
C SER A 87 17.49 7.32 9.63
N SER A 88 17.95 6.17 10.13
CA SER A 88 19.37 5.82 10.13
C SER A 88 19.59 4.31 10.16
N GLU A 89 20.79 3.90 9.73
CA GLU A 89 21.33 2.57 9.98
C GLU A 89 22.78 2.61 10.43
N VAL A 90 23.16 1.62 11.23
CA VAL A 90 24.55 1.37 11.62
C VAL A 90 24.96 0.00 11.10
N ARG A 91 25.92 -0.02 10.19
CA ARG A 91 26.46 -1.25 9.59
C ARG A 91 27.98 -1.21 9.61
N GLU A 92 28.60 -2.05 10.44
CA GLU A 92 30.05 -2.10 10.63
C GLU A 92 30.62 -0.71 10.98
N ASN A 93 31.43 -0.13 10.10
CA ASN A 93 32.06 1.18 10.27
C ASN A 93 31.25 2.33 9.63
N ASN A 94 30.07 2.05 9.09
CA ASN A 94 29.23 3.03 8.41
C ASN A 94 28.06 3.44 9.30
N TYR A 95 27.98 4.74 9.56
CA TYR A 95 26.81 5.41 10.08
C TYR A 95 26.10 6.13 8.93
N ILE A 96 24.89 5.69 8.61
CA ILE A 96 24.12 6.21 7.47
C ILE A 96 22.86 6.85 8.01
N THR A 97 22.60 8.09 7.62
CA THR A 97 21.34 8.80 7.88
C THR A 97 20.63 9.02 6.57
N TYR A 98 19.32 8.78 6.50
CA TYR A 98 18.56 8.97 5.26
C TYR A 98 17.90 10.35 5.24
N ASN A 99 18.00 11.02 4.10
CA ASN A 99 17.54 12.39 3.91
C ASN A 99 16.20 12.37 3.18
N TYR A 100 15.23 13.12 3.69
CA TYR A 100 13.86 13.20 3.15
C TYR A 100 13.49 14.63 2.76
N ASN A 101 12.67 14.78 1.72
CA ASN A 101 12.08 16.07 1.35
C ASN A 101 10.81 16.36 2.20
N SER A 102 10.14 17.49 1.92
CA SER A 102 8.90 17.89 2.61
C SER A 102 7.69 16.99 2.35
N THR A 103 7.76 16.11 1.34
CA THR A 103 6.70 15.14 1.00
C THR A 103 7.02 13.73 1.52
N ASN A 104 8.05 13.58 2.37
CA ASN A 104 8.52 12.31 2.92
C ASN A 104 9.13 11.35 1.89
N ASP A 105 9.57 11.85 0.73
CA ASP A 105 10.34 11.05 -0.22
C ASP A 105 11.81 11.02 0.19
N MET A 106 12.42 9.82 0.20
CA MET A 106 13.85 9.67 0.51
C MET A 106 14.69 10.21 -0.66
N ILE A 107 15.32 11.36 -0.51
CA ILE A 107 16.06 12.05 -1.57
C ILE A 107 17.56 11.78 -1.54
N GLY A 108 18.06 11.05 -0.55
CA GLY A 108 19.49 10.76 -0.45
C GLY A 108 19.88 10.16 0.89
N LEU A 109 21.18 10.16 1.16
CA LEU A 109 21.75 9.70 2.42
C LEU A 109 22.95 10.57 2.84
N THR A 110 23.28 10.52 4.12
CA THR A 110 24.51 11.05 4.69
C THR A 110 25.31 9.89 5.25
N LEU A 111 26.46 9.57 4.65
CA LEU A 111 27.34 8.48 5.04
C LEU A 111 28.56 9.05 5.78
N ASN A 112 28.71 8.72 7.06
CA ASN A 112 29.85 9.17 7.89
C ASN A 112 30.11 10.69 7.84
N GLY A 113 29.05 11.50 7.63
CA GLY A 113 29.11 12.95 7.51
C GLY A 113 29.09 13.49 6.07
N GLU A 114 29.34 12.66 5.07
CA GLU A 114 29.32 13.04 3.65
C GLU A 114 27.93 12.89 3.04
N ILE A 115 27.45 13.92 2.34
CA ILE A 115 26.09 13.98 1.80
C ILE A 115 26.05 13.49 0.35
N TYR A 116 25.09 12.62 0.08
CA TYR A 116 24.81 12.06 -1.24
C TYR A 116 23.33 12.19 -1.59
N ASN A 117 23.02 12.62 -2.81
CA ASN A 117 21.66 12.80 -3.31
C ASN A 117 21.32 11.73 -4.35
N PHE A 118 20.09 11.22 -4.31
CA PHE A 118 19.60 10.25 -5.28
C PHE A 118 19.00 10.94 -6.50
N VAL A 119 19.26 10.37 -7.68
CA VAL A 119 18.47 10.58 -8.89
C VAL A 119 17.57 9.37 -9.05
N LYS A 120 16.29 9.59 -9.33
CA LYS A 120 15.29 8.53 -9.47
C LYS A 120 14.53 8.63 -10.78
N ASP A 121 14.05 7.49 -11.26
CA ASP A 121 13.05 7.43 -12.33
C ASP A 121 11.61 7.57 -11.80
N ASP A 122 10.64 7.48 -12.70
CA ASP A 122 9.21 7.63 -12.39
C ASP A 122 8.67 6.52 -11.46
N ASP A 123 9.35 5.36 -11.41
CA ASP A 123 9.03 4.23 -10.54
C ASP A 123 9.78 4.31 -9.19
N LEU A 124 10.43 5.43 -8.90
CA LEU A 124 11.22 5.70 -7.70
C LEU A 124 12.45 4.79 -7.53
N ASN A 125 12.94 4.19 -8.62
CA ASN A 125 14.20 3.44 -8.62
C ASN A 125 15.36 4.43 -8.57
N VAL A 126 16.33 4.21 -7.69
CA VAL A 126 17.56 5.02 -7.67
C VAL A 126 18.40 4.70 -8.91
N THR A 127 18.52 5.62 -9.86
CA THR A 127 19.27 5.42 -11.11
C THR A 127 20.68 6.00 -11.04
N ALA A 128 20.92 6.99 -10.16
CA ALA A 128 22.25 7.52 -9.90
C ALA A 128 22.39 8.12 -8.48
N ILE A 129 23.64 8.31 -8.06
CA ILE A 129 24.01 9.03 -6.84
C ILE A 129 24.87 10.24 -7.22
N MET A 130 24.53 11.39 -6.66
CA MET A 130 25.28 12.64 -6.76
C MET A 130 25.98 12.94 -5.45
N ASP A 131 27.19 13.48 -5.50
CA ASP A 131 27.84 14.05 -4.32
C ASP A 131 27.26 15.44 -3.96
N ILE A 132 27.82 16.08 -2.92
CA ILE A 132 27.40 17.42 -2.47
C ILE A 132 27.67 18.52 -3.51
N HIS A 133 28.56 18.29 -4.47
CA HIS A 133 28.87 19.20 -5.56
C HIS A 133 28.03 18.94 -6.82
N ASN A 134 27.06 18.01 -6.74
CA ASN A 134 26.25 17.54 -7.86
C ASN A 134 27.07 16.89 -8.97
N PHE A 135 28.18 16.22 -8.64
CA PHE A 135 28.82 15.29 -9.55
C PHE A 135 28.23 13.90 -9.35
N GLU A 136 27.93 13.25 -10.47
CA GLU A 136 27.43 11.88 -10.49
C GLU A 136 28.57 10.91 -10.16
N VAL A 137 28.47 10.26 -9.00
CA VAL A 137 29.51 9.38 -8.43
C VAL A 137 29.17 7.91 -8.54
N ALA A 138 27.90 7.55 -8.76
CA ALA A 138 27.49 6.17 -9.03
C ALA A 138 26.28 6.13 -9.97
N LYS A 139 26.16 5.04 -10.75
CA LYS A 139 24.98 4.70 -11.54
C LYS A 139 24.49 3.32 -11.24
N TYR A 140 23.19 3.13 -11.41
CA TYR A 140 22.53 1.84 -11.36
C TYR A 140 21.87 1.57 -12.71
N SER A 141 22.17 0.41 -13.28
CA SER A 141 21.41 -0.14 -14.40
C SER A 141 20.71 -1.40 -13.94
N TYR A 142 19.39 -1.38 -13.92
CA TYR A 142 18.59 -2.52 -13.48
C TYR A 142 18.35 -3.49 -14.63
N SER A 143 18.59 -4.78 -14.40
CA SER A 143 18.12 -5.84 -15.29
C SER A 143 16.61 -6.06 -15.15
N GLU A 144 16.03 -6.86 -16.04
CA GLU A 144 14.60 -7.26 -15.96
C GLU A 144 14.23 -7.91 -14.61
N ASN A 145 15.22 -8.52 -13.93
CA ASN A 145 15.05 -9.17 -12.62
C ASN A 145 15.41 -8.25 -11.44
N GLY A 146 15.61 -6.95 -11.69
CA GLY A 146 15.87 -5.95 -10.66
C GLY A 146 17.26 -5.99 -10.03
N ILE A 147 18.20 -6.71 -10.64
CA ILE A 147 19.61 -6.70 -10.22
C ILE A 147 20.26 -5.47 -10.84
N ALA A 148 20.86 -4.63 -10.01
CA ALA A 148 21.58 -3.45 -10.48
C ALA A 148 23.03 -3.78 -10.81
N SER A 149 23.47 -3.49 -12.02
CA SER A 149 24.88 -3.22 -12.30
C SER A 149 25.24 -1.86 -11.71
N ILE A 150 26.28 -1.82 -10.89
CA ILE A 150 26.70 -0.63 -10.15
C ILE A 150 27.93 -0.07 -10.84
N LEU A 151 27.82 1.11 -11.46
CA LEU A 151 28.92 1.73 -12.19
C LEU A 151 29.49 2.91 -11.39
N GLY A 152 30.81 3.08 -11.47
CA GLY A 152 31.55 4.24 -10.95
C GLY A 152 32.55 4.76 -11.97
N ARG A 153 33.09 5.96 -11.75
CA ARG A 153 34.14 6.49 -12.62
C ARG A 153 35.52 5.99 -12.20
N ASP A 154 36.36 5.66 -13.17
CA ASP A 154 37.79 5.43 -12.96
C ASP A 154 38.59 6.75 -12.92
N GLU A 155 39.92 6.66 -12.81
CA GLU A 155 40.82 7.82 -12.77
C GLU A 155 40.77 8.68 -14.06
N ASN A 156 40.37 8.10 -15.18
CA ASN A 156 40.22 8.78 -16.47
C ASN A 156 38.81 9.34 -16.68
N GLY A 157 37.89 9.08 -15.73
CA GLY A 157 36.50 9.50 -15.80
C GLY A 157 35.59 8.56 -16.58
N GLU A 158 36.05 7.37 -16.98
CA GLU A 158 35.23 6.36 -17.67
C GLU A 158 34.36 5.57 -16.70
N TRP A 159 33.14 5.23 -17.11
CA TRP A 159 32.23 4.42 -16.30
C TRP A 159 32.62 2.94 -16.37
N ILE A 160 32.97 2.36 -15.22
CA ILE A 160 33.35 0.96 -15.07
C ILE A 160 32.48 0.27 -14.02
N ASP A 161 32.33 -1.05 -14.13
CA ASP A 161 31.63 -1.85 -13.14
C ASP A 161 32.39 -1.85 -11.80
N LYS A 162 31.66 -1.51 -10.74
CA LYS A 162 32.10 -1.42 -9.35
C LYS A 162 31.25 -2.30 -8.43
N SER A 163 30.46 -3.22 -8.98
CA SER A 163 29.53 -4.08 -8.22
C SER A 163 30.25 -4.95 -7.18
N ASP A 164 31.52 -5.30 -7.41
CA ASP A 164 32.34 -6.10 -6.50
C ASP A 164 33.15 -5.28 -5.49
N ASP A 165 33.06 -3.95 -5.50
CA ASP A 165 33.74 -3.07 -4.55
C ASP A 165 32.80 -2.74 -3.38
N PRO A 166 32.94 -3.36 -2.19
CA PRO A 166 32.05 -3.13 -1.06
C PRO A 166 32.25 -1.75 -0.40
N SER A 167 33.35 -1.06 -0.70
CA SER A 167 33.67 0.27 -0.18
C SER A 167 33.13 1.40 -1.06
N PHE A 168 32.73 1.08 -2.29
CA PHE A 168 32.16 2.05 -3.21
C PHE A 168 30.78 2.52 -2.75
N ILE A 169 30.52 3.83 -2.83
CA ILE A 169 29.23 4.43 -2.41
C ILE A 169 28.02 3.76 -3.09
N GLY A 170 28.16 3.38 -4.36
CA GLY A 170 27.13 2.65 -5.09
C GLY A 170 26.78 1.30 -4.47
N SER A 171 27.77 0.61 -3.91
CA SER A 171 27.62 -0.67 -3.21
C SER A 171 27.16 -0.51 -1.76
N ILE A 172 27.62 0.55 -1.08
CA ILE A 172 27.18 0.90 0.28
C ILE A 172 25.70 1.26 0.31
N ASN A 173 25.21 1.97 -0.72
CA ASN A 173 23.80 2.28 -0.82
C ASN A 173 22.96 1.03 -1.13
N LEU A 174 22.09 0.70 -0.18
CA LEU A 174 21.13 -0.39 -0.29
C LEU A 174 19.72 0.09 -0.62
N ILE A 175 19.50 1.40 -0.80
CA ILE A 175 18.22 1.92 -1.29
C ILE A 175 18.24 1.95 -2.81
N ARG A 176 17.39 1.15 -3.44
CA ARG A 176 17.50 0.86 -4.88
C ARG A 176 16.12 0.89 -5.56
N LEU A 177 15.61 -0.25 -6.04
CA LEU A 177 14.30 -0.34 -6.69
C LEU A 177 13.19 0.19 -5.78
N HIS A 178 12.30 1.02 -6.33
CA HIS A 178 11.17 1.65 -5.62
C HIS A 178 11.56 2.33 -4.29
N SER A 179 12.83 2.71 -4.12
CA SER A 179 13.39 3.19 -2.86
C SER A 179 13.29 2.19 -1.70
N PHE A 180 13.24 0.89 -2.00
CA PHE A 180 13.26 -0.20 -1.01
C PHE A 180 14.69 -0.56 -0.63
N TYR A 181 14.83 -1.13 0.57
CA TYR A 181 16.10 -1.56 1.14
C TYR A 181 16.49 -2.95 0.63
N TYR A 182 17.60 -3.06 -0.07
CA TYR A 182 18.09 -4.28 -0.68
C TYR A 182 18.97 -5.09 0.28
N ASP A 183 18.48 -6.25 0.71
CA ASP A 183 19.29 -7.23 1.46
C ASP A 183 20.13 -8.04 0.47
N THR A 184 21.40 -7.65 0.34
CA THR A 184 22.35 -8.22 -0.64
C THR A 184 22.52 -9.73 -0.57
N GLU A 185 22.32 -10.31 0.62
CA GLU A 185 22.50 -11.72 0.91
C GLU A 185 21.33 -12.60 0.43
N THR A 186 20.10 -12.07 0.49
CA THR A 186 18.86 -12.75 0.10
C THR A 186 18.40 -12.32 -1.28
N LYS A 187 18.96 -11.21 -1.78
CA LYS A 187 18.54 -10.52 -3.02
C LYS A 187 17.11 -9.98 -2.94
N LEU A 188 16.57 -9.82 -1.74
CA LEU A 188 15.22 -9.31 -1.51
C LEU A 188 15.24 -7.83 -1.15
N TYR A 189 14.14 -7.15 -1.49
CA TYR A 189 13.91 -5.75 -1.20
C TYR A 189 12.90 -5.59 -0.06
N TYR A 190 13.31 -5.01 1.06
CA TYR A 190 12.44 -4.69 2.18
C TYR A 190 11.86 -3.29 2.04
N ASN A 191 10.53 -3.17 2.03
CA ASN A 191 9.84 -1.90 1.87
C ASN A 191 9.39 -1.23 3.19
N GLY A 192 9.81 -1.77 4.33
CA GLY A 192 9.33 -1.34 5.65
C GLY A 192 8.25 -2.26 6.25
N PHE A 193 7.65 -3.15 5.45
CA PHE A 193 6.67 -4.13 5.92
C PHE A 193 6.91 -5.53 5.37
N HIS A 194 7.18 -5.64 4.07
CA HIS A 194 7.33 -6.90 3.37
C HIS A 194 8.65 -6.96 2.61
N TYR A 195 9.06 -8.18 2.30
CA TYR A 195 10.16 -8.45 1.39
C TYR A 195 9.63 -8.68 -0.01
N TYR A 196 10.28 -8.11 -1.01
CA TYR A 196 9.96 -8.21 -2.42
C TYR A 196 11.10 -8.92 -3.15
N ASP A 197 10.74 -9.98 -3.87
CA ASP A 197 11.62 -10.73 -4.75
C ASP A 197 11.47 -10.17 -6.18
N SER A 198 12.48 -9.42 -6.62
CA SER A 198 12.48 -8.79 -7.94
C SER A 198 12.69 -9.79 -9.07
N THR A 199 13.19 -10.99 -8.78
CA THR A 199 13.44 -12.02 -9.82
C THR A 199 12.15 -12.65 -10.34
N ILE A 200 11.14 -12.74 -9.46
CA ILE A 200 9.81 -13.25 -9.79
C ILE A 200 8.72 -12.16 -9.71
N ASN A 201 9.13 -10.92 -9.42
CA ASN A 201 8.27 -9.75 -9.28
C ASN A 201 7.12 -9.95 -8.27
N GLN A 202 7.43 -10.48 -7.08
CA GLN A 202 6.42 -10.81 -6.06
C GLN A 202 6.87 -10.42 -4.65
N TYR A 203 5.91 -10.17 -3.75
CA TYR A 203 6.22 -10.08 -2.33
C TYR A 203 6.32 -11.49 -1.72
N VAL A 204 7.30 -11.68 -0.84
CA VAL A 204 7.49 -12.87 -0.04
C VAL A 204 6.45 -12.91 1.08
N VAL A 205 5.69 -14.00 1.15
CA VAL A 205 4.55 -14.18 2.06
C VAL A 205 4.57 -15.57 2.72
N ASN A 206 3.94 -15.70 3.89
CA ASN A 206 3.96 -16.95 4.67
C ASN A 206 3.05 -18.03 4.04
N GLU A 207 3.64 -19.12 3.54
CA GLU A 207 2.92 -20.24 2.91
C GLU A 207 1.99 -21.01 3.86
N ASN A 208 2.21 -20.94 5.19
CA ASN A 208 1.31 -21.56 6.18
C ASN A 208 0.04 -20.73 6.46
N ILE A 209 -0.11 -19.58 5.80
CA ILE A 209 -1.40 -18.93 5.67
C ILE A 209 -2.10 -19.58 4.46
N ASN A 210 -2.81 -20.68 4.70
CA ASN A 210 -3.74 -21.28 3.75
C ASN A 210 -4.87 -20.28 3.41
N LYS A 211 -4.57 -19.38 2.49
CA LYS A 211 -5.42 -18.68 1.51
C LYS A 211 -4.49 -17.71 0.78
N ILE A 212 -4.06 -18.09 -0.43
CA ILE A 212 -3.63 -17.11 -1.43
C ILE A 212 -4.82 -16.17 -1.60
N THR A 213 -4.75 -15.02 -0.93
CA THR A 213 -5.56 -13.87 -1.28
C THR A 213 -4.85 -13.29 -2.49
N PRO A 214 -5.50 -13.23 -3.67
CA PRO A 214 -4.88 -12.64 -4.84
C PRO A 214 -4.41 -11.25 -4.45
N LYS A 215 -3.12 -10.91 -4.57
CA LYS A 215 -2.69 -9.52 -4.62
C LYS A 215 -3.24 -8.96 -5.92
N ALA A 216 -3.89 -7.80 -5.88
CA ALA A 216 -4.27 -7.08 -7.10
C ALA A 216 -3.07 -7.04 -8.08
N SER A 217 -3.31 -7.41 -9.34
CA SER A 217 -2.24 -7.49 -10.33
C SER A 217 -1.62 -6.11 -10.57
N SER A 218 -0.36 -6.06 -11.03
CA SER A 218 0.29 -4.80 -11.40
C SER A 218 -0.52 -4.02 -12.44
N ASP A 219 -1.27 -4.69 -13.32
CA ASP A 219 -2.21 -4.06 -14.26
C ASP A 219 -3.35 -3.33 -13.52
N VAL A 220 -3.95 -3.93 -12.49
CA VAL A 220 -4.99 -3.28 -11.67
C VAL A 220 -4.40 -2.07 -10.93
N ILE A 221 -3.21 -2.22 -10.33
CA ILE A 221 -2.53 -1.12 -9.62
C ILE A 221 -2.21 0.05 -10.57
N ASN A 222 -1.71 -0.25 -11.78
CA ASN A 222 -1.41 0.76 -12.80
C ASN A 222 -2.67 1.46 -13.29
N LYS A 223 -3.79 0.74 -13.42
CA LYS A 223 -5.10 1.32 -13.76
C LYS A 223 -5.65 2.22 -12.64
N VAL A 224 -5.50 1.82 -11.37
CA VAL A 224 -5.86 2.67 -10.22
C VAL A 224 -5.02 3.95 -10.22
N SER A 225 -3.70 3.84 -10.40
CA SER A 225 -2.78 4.98 -10.48
C SER A 225 -3.10 5.90 -11.67
N SER A 226 -3.45 5.31 -12.83
CA SER A 226 -3.89 6.06 -14.01
C SER A 226 -5.22 6.78 -13.77
N CYS A 227 -6.17 6.14 -13.06
CA CYS A 227 -7.42 6.76 -12.65
C CYS A 227 -7.19 7.97 -11.74
N GLU A 228 -6.31 7.85 -10.75
CA GLU A 228 -5.95 8.96 -9.86
C GLU A 228 -5.32 10.12 -10.63
N SER A 229 -4.31 9.84 -11.45
CA SER A 229 -3.60 10.86 -12.23
C SER A 229 -4.53 11.56 -13.22
N THR A 230 -5.39 10.81 -13.92
CA THR A 230 -6.39 11.38 -14.83
C THR A 230 -7.37 12.28 -14.10
N SER A 231 -7.82 11.85 -12.91
CA SER A 231 -8.75 12.63 -12.08
C SER A 231 -8.09 13.91 -11.57
N LYS A 232 -6.87 13.83 -11.02
CA LYS A 232 -6.11 14.99 -10.52
C LYS A 232 -5.77 16.00 -11.61
N ASN A 233 -5.51 15.53 -12.84
CA ASN A 233 -5.21 16.40 -13.99
C ASN A 233 -6.47 17.03 -14.63
N ASN A 234 -7.67 16.57 -14.28
CA ASN A 234 -8.91 17.15 -14.79
C ASN A 234 -9.28 18.41 -13.99
N SER A 235 -9.22 19.57 -14.64
CA SER A 235 -9.57 20.87 -14.03
C SER A 235 -10.99 21.00 -13.47
N ASN A 236 -11.91 20.12 -13.86
CA ASN A 236 -13.27 20.09 -13.30
C ASN A 236 -13.40 19.14 -12.08
N PHE A 237 -12.41 18.26 -11.86
CA PHE A 237 -12.47 17.28 -10.77
C PHE A 237 -12.32 17.96 -9.41
N GLY A 238 -13.24 17.68 -8.48
CA GLY A 238 -13.26 18.30 -7.16
C GLY A 238 -13.64 19.79 -7.13
N LYS A 239 -13.98 20.41 -8.27
CA LYS A 239 -14.40 21.81 -8.32
C LYS A 239 -15.67 22.05 -7.50
N SER A 240 -15.80 23.21 -6.87
CA SER A 240 -16.99 23.54 -6.08
C SER A 240 -18.27 23.51 -6.92
N ILE A 241 -19.33 22.91 -6.38
CA ILE A 241 -20.63 22.78 -7.05
C ILE A 241 -21.72 23.44 -6.20
N SER A 242 -22.51 24.33 -6.81
CA SER A 242 -23.69 24.92 -6.17
C SER A 242 -24.72 23.85 -5.83
N TYR A 243 -25.48 24.06 -4.75
CA TYR A 243 -26.48 23.09 -4.36
C TYR A 243 -27.64 23.01 -5.37
N SER A 244 -28.03 21.79 -5.66
CA SER A 244 -29.36 21.41 -6.14
C SER A 244 -29.64 20.01 -5.60
N SER A 245 -30.89 19.55 -5.54
CA SER A 245 -31.20 18.19 -5.07
C SER A 245 -30.60 17.07 -5.95
N THR A 246 -30.07 17.41 -7.11
CA THR A 246 -29.51 16.51 -8.12
C THR A 246 -28.11 16.94 -8.58
N TRP A 247 -27.39 17.72 -7.77
CA TRP A 247 -26.08 18.31 -8.11
C TRP A 247 -25.05 17.27 -8.56
N TYR A 248 -25.21 16.03 -8.12
CA TYR A 248 -24.33 14.90 -8.38
C TYR A 248 -24.66 14.12 -9.67
N ASN A 249 -25.78 14.38 -10.35
CA ASN A 249 -26.26 13.55 -11.47
C ASN A 249 -25.27 13.47 -12.64
N ASN A 250 -24.55 14.56 -12.93
CA ASN A 250 -23.65 14.65 -14.07
C ASN A 250 -22.19 14.30 -13.74
N LEU A 251 -21.90 13.90 -12.49
CA LEU A 251 -20.55 13.51 -12.09
C LEU A 251 -20.20 12.14 -12.65
N SER A 252 -18.93 11.89 -12.92
CA SER A 252 -18.43 10.53 -13.15
C SER A 252 -18.60 9.67 -11.89
N ASP A 253 -18.55 8.34 -12.03
CA ASP A 253 -18.62 7.44 -10.88
C ASP A 253 -17.46 7.67 -9.90
N VAL A 254 -16.25 7.92 -10.42
CA VAL A 254 -15.07 8.23 -9.61
C VAL A 254 -15.29 9.50 -8.79
N GLU A 255 -15.74 10.59 -9.42
CA GLU A 255 -15.99 11.87 -8.74
C GLU A 255 -17.10 11.74 -7.70
N LEU A 256 -18.22 11.09 -8.05
CA LEU A 256 -19.34 10.84 -7.16
C LEU A 256 -18.89 10.10 -5.88
N LEU A 257 -18.15 9.00 -6.05
CA LEU A 257 -17.68 8.18 -4.93
C LEU A 257 -16.62 8.91 -4.10
N THR A 258 -15.71 9.65 -4.76
CA THR A 258 -14.69 10.46 -4.07
C THR A 258 -15.36 11.49 -3.15
N ARG A 259 -16.36 12.22 -3.67
CA ARG A 259 -17.10 13.20 -2.88
C ARG A 259 -17.92 12.58 -1.76
N LEU A 260 -18.48 11.39 -2.00
CA LEU A 260 -19.18 10.63 -0.96
C LEU A 260 -18.23 10.29 0.18
N PHE A 261 -17.12 9.59 -0.10
CA PHE A 261 -16.19 9.13 0.94
C PHE A 261 -15.58 10.31 1.70
N TYR A 262 -15.21 11.38 0.99
CA TYR A 262 -14.72 12.60 1.63
C TYR A 262 -15.77 13.26 2.52
N GLY A 263 -17.01 13.38 2.03
CA GLY A 263 -18.10 14.03 2.76
C GLY A 263 -18.57 13.25 3.99
N GLU A 264 -18.48 11.91 3.96
CA GLU A 264 -18.86 11.05 5.09
C GLU A 264 -17.88 11.13 6.26
N ASN A 265 -16.59 11.39 5.99
CA ASN A 265 -15.66 11.74 7.04
C ASN A 265 -14.51 12.61 6.50
N THR A 266 -14.45 13.86 6.94
CA THR A 266 -13.43 14.85 6.53
C THR A 266 -12.20 14.88 7.44
N VAL A 267 -12.16 14.05 8.47
CA VAL A 267 -11.16 14.13 9.55
C VAL A 267 -10.47 12.80 9.88
N ASN A 268 -11.08 11.66 9.53
CA ASN A 268 -10.59 10.32 9.85
C ASN A 268 -10.60 9.42 8.60
N LYS A 269 -9.40 9.07 8.14
CA LYS A 269 -9.15 8.21 6.96
C LYS A 269 -9.71 6.79 7.14
N ASP A 270 -9.58 6.22 8.34
CA ASP A 270 -10.00 4.85 8.60
C ASP A 270 -11.52 4.71 8.62
N ASP A 271 -12.22 5.77 9.01
CA ASP A 271 -13.67 5.85 8.85
C ASP A 271 -14.09 5.94 7.38
N GLN A 272 -13.37 6.70 6.54
CA GLN A 272 -13.64 6.71 5.10
C GLN A 272 -13.50 5.30 4.52
N ASN A 273 -12.46 4.57 4.93
CA ASN A 273 -12.22 3.19 4.52
C ASN A 273 -13.34 2.25 4.99
N ALA A 274 -13.77 2.38 6.24
CA ALA A 274 -14.90 1.61 6.77
C ALA A 274 -16.20 1.90 6.01
N VAL A 275 -16.47 3.17 5.66
CA VAL A 275 -17.61 3.55 4.80
C VAL A 275 -17.48 2.95 3.40
N THR A 276 -16.28 2.93 2.81
CA THR A 276 -16.02 2.23 1.54
C THR A 276 -16.40 0.75 1.63
N TRP A 277 -16.05 0.06 2.73
CA TRP A 277 -16.45 -1.32 2.96
C TRP A 277 -17.96 -1.51 3.14
N VAL A 278 -18.67 -0.58 3.80
CA VAL A 278 -20.14 -0.60 3.85
C VAL A 278 -20.73 -0.51 2.45
N ILE A 279 -20.19 0.34 1.57
CA ILE A 279 -20.66 0.46 0.19
C ILE A 279 -20.39 -0.81 -0.62
N ILE A 280 -19.23 -1.44 -0.45
CA ILE A 280 -18.93 -2.77 -1.02
C ILE A 280 -19.98 -3.80 -0.56
N ASN A 281 -20.24 -3.87 0.74
CA ASN A 281 -21.20 -4.81 1.32
C ASN A 281 -22.62 -4.58 0.79
N ARG A 282 -23.06 -3.32 0.72
CA ARG A 282 -24.36 -2.93 0.17
C ARG A 282 -24.50 -3.31 -1.30
N LYS A 283 -23.47 -3.06 -2.12
CA LYS A 283 -23.43 -3.42 -3.54
C LYS A 283 -23.47 -4.94 -3.74
N ILE A 284 -22.72 -5.71 -2.93
CA ILE A 284 -22.74 -7.18 -2.95
C ILE A 284 -24.10 -7.72 -2.52
N LYS A 285 -24.73 -7.10 -1.50
CA LYS A 285 -26.07 -7.47 -1.04
C LYS A 285 -27.13 -7.30 -2.14
N ASN A 286 -26.94 -6.33 -3.03
CA ASN A 286 -27.73 -6.11 -4.25
C ASN A 286 -29.25 -6.11 -4.00
N THR A 287 -29.70 -5.23 -3.10
CA THR A 287 -31.14 -5.05 -2.81
C THR A 287 -31.57 -3.64 -3.15
N SER A 288 -32.85 -3.46 -3.48
CA SER A 288 -33.44 -2.14 -3.73
C SER A 288 -33.39 -1.21 -2.51
N THR A 289 -33.37 -1.77 -1.29
CA THR A 289 -33.14 -1.06 -0.03
C THR A 289 -31.83 -0.27 -0.06
N PHE A 290 -30.78 -0.87 -0.62
CA PHE A 290 -29.46 -0.26 -0.71
C PHE A 290 -29.13 0.29 -2.10
N GLY A 291 -30.10 0.44 -3.00
CA GLY A 291 -29.85 1.02 -4.33
C GLY A 291 -29.33 0.03 -5.40
N GLY A 292 -29.34 -1.28 -5.12
CA GLY A 292 -29.07 -2.32 -6.10
C GLY A 292 -27.58 -2.69 -6.24
N GLY A 293 -27.21 -3.20 -7.43
CA GLY A 293 -25.93 -3.88 -7.67
C GLY A 293 -24.80 -3.00 -8.20
N THR A 294 -24.97 -1.68 -8.20
CA THR A 294 -23.96 -0.71 -8.67
C THR A 294 -23.55 0.25 -7.58
N PHE A 295 -22.30 0.69 -7.58
CA PHE A 295 -21.82 1.66 -6.59
C PHE A 295 -22.52 3.01 -6.70
N ARG A 296 -22.80 3.49 -7.92
CA ARG A 296 -23.65 4.67 -8.12
C ARG A 296 -25.04 4.49 -7.52
N GLY A 297 -25.68 3.34 -7.75
CA GLY A 297 -27.01 3.05 -7.19
C GLY A 297 -27.00 3.10 -5.66
N VAL A 298 -25.98 2.52 -5.04
CA VAL A 298 -25.76 2.59 -3.58
C VAL A 298 -25.54 4.02 -3.11
N ALA A 299 -24.60 4.75 -3.73
CA ALA A 299 -24.22 6.11 -3.36
C ALA A 299 -25.36 7.13 -3.52
N THR A 300 -26.26 6.90 -4.47
CA THR A 300 -27.37 7.82 -4.80
C THR A 300 -28.72 7.33 -4.27
N LYS A 301 -28.75 6.25 -3.49
CA LYS A 301 -29.98 5.80 -2.82
C LYS A 301 -30.46 6.92 -1.88
N SER A 302 -31.67 7.41 -2.12
CA SER A 302 -32.28 8.47 -1.32
C SER A 302 -32.20 8.17 0.18
N GLY A 303 -31.61 9.10 0.93
CA GLY A 303 -31.47 9.02 2.39
C GLY A 303 -30.38 8.06 2.87
N ALA A 304 -29.63 7.41 1.99
CA ALA A 304 -28.60 6.44 2.39
C ALA A 304 -27.26 7.10 2.77
N PHE A 305 -26.95 8.24 2.14
CA PHE A 305 -25.73 9.02 2.34
C PHE A 305 -26.09 10.52 2.28
N GLU A 306 -26.01 11.20 3.42
CA GLU A 306 -26.29 12.63 3.55
C GLU A 306 -25.39 13.51 2.65
N PRO A 307 -24.08 13.23 2.52
CA PRO A 307 -23.19 14.04 1.69
C PRO A 307 -23.56 14.07 0.21
N ILE A 308 -24.32 13.09 -0.30
CA ILE A 308 -24.76 13.05 -1.70
C ILE A 308 -26.23 13.46 -1.83
N THR A 309 -27.12 12.78 -1.10
CA THR A 309 -28.58 12.89 -1.29
C THR A 309 -29.27 13.79 -0.26
N GLY A 310 -28.52 14.35 0.68
CA GLY A 310 -29.02 15.22 1.73
C GLY A 310 -29.33 16.65 1.27
N ALA A 311 -29.67 17.49 2.24
CA ALA A 311 -29.94 18.91 2.02
C ALA A 311 -28.65 19.72 1.78
N GLU A 312 -28.81 21.01 1.53
CA GLU A 312 -27.71 21.93 1.22
C GLU A 312 -26.56 21.88 2.24
N SER A 313 -26.89 21.87 3.54
CA SER A 313 -25.92 21.82 4.63
C SER A 313 -25.18 20.48 4.71
N GLY A 314 -25.93 19.37 4.62
CA GLY A 314 -25.37 18.02 4.71
C GLY A 314 -24.46 17.66 3.54
N THR A 315 -24.68 18.27 2.37
CA THR A 315 -23.89 18.05 1.15
C THR A 315 -22.69 18.99 1.01
N ALA A 316 -22.50 19.95 1.94
CA ALA A 316 -21.53 21.04 1.76
C ALA A 316 -20.09 20.53 1.58
N ASN A 317 -19.63 19.59 2.43
CA ASN A 317 -18.28 19.04 2.35
C ASN A 317 -18.04 18.27 1.04
N ALA A 318 -19.03 17.53 0.55
CA ALA A 318 -18.94 16.81 -0.72
C ALA A 318 -18.96 17.75 -1.93
N ARG A 319 -19.72 18.86 -1.86
CA ARG A 319 -19.82 19.86 -2.94
C ARG A 319 -18.63 20.81 -3.00
N VAL A 320 -18.02 21.12 -1.86
CA VAL A 320 -16.88 22.05 -1.73
C VAL A 320 -15.72 21.35 -1.01
N PRO A 321 -15.10 20.33 -1.63
CA PRO A 321 -14.07 19.55 -0.97
C PRO A 321 -12.72 20.27 -0.90
N SER A 322 -11.94 19.98 0.14
CA SER A 322 -10.52 20.36 0.19
C SER A 322 -9.68 19.39 -0.63
N THR A 323 -9.54 19.64 -1.93
CA THR A 323 -8.91 18.72 -2.90
C THR A 323 -7.42 18.47 -2.67
N SER A 324 -6.73 19.33 -1.91
CA SER A 324 -5.33 19.14 -1.51
C SER A 324 -5.14 18.29 -0.25
N SER A 325 -6.23 17.89 0.41
CA SER A 325 -6.14 17.14 1.68
C SER A 325 -5.80 15.66 1.46
N SER A 326 -5.08 15.06 2.40
CA SER A 326 -4.83 13.62 2.41
C SER A 326 -6.12 12.79 2.47
N LEU A 327 -7.18 13.32 3.09
CA LEU A 327 -8.51 12.71 3.15
C LEU A 327 -9.21 12.70 1.79
N TRP A 328 -9.05 13.75 0.98
CA TRP A 328 -9.54 13.75 -0.40
C TRP A 328 -8.76 12.74 -1.27
N ASN A 329 -7.44 12.68 -1.11
CA ASN A 329 -6.61 11.72 -1.83
C ASN A 329 -6.96 10.27 -1.47
N ASN A 330 -7.22 9.96 -0.20
CA ASN A 330 -7.70 8.63 0.21
C ASN A 330 -9.08 8.30 -0.38
N ALA A 331 -10.01 9.25 -0.33
CA ALA A 331 -11.33 9.09 -0.94
C ALA A 331 -11.23 8.83 -2.46
N LEU A 332 -10.34 9.54 -3.16
CA LEU A 332 -10.09 9.35 -4.59
C LEU A 332 -9.49 7.97 -4.87
N TYR A 333 -8.49 7.56 -4.09
CA TYR A 333 -7.89 6.24 -4.22
C TYR A 333 -8.96 5.13 -4.09
N ASN A 334 -9.77 5.18 -3.02
CA ASN A 334 -10.84 4.21 -2.81
C ASN A 334 -11.86 4.21 -3.96
N ALA A 335 -12.25 5.38 -4.46
CA ALA A 335 -13.16 5.51 -5.60
C ALA A 335 -12.57 4.93 -6.90
N CYS A 336 -11.28 5.16 -7.15
CA CYS A 336 -10.57 4.57 -8.29
C CYS A 336 -10.51 3.04 -8.19
N VAL A 337 -10.21 2.47 -7.03
CA VAL A 337 -10.27 1.01 -6.83
C VAL A 337 -11.65 0.46 -7.18
N LEU A 338 -12.73 1.06 -6.64
CA LEU A 338 -14.10 0.59 -6.87
C LEU A 338 -14.58 0.71 -8.32
N THR A 339 -13.94 1.55 -9.13
CA THR A 339 -14.32 1.76 -10.54
C THR A 339 -13.43 1.02 -11.52
N VAL A 340 -12.20 0.67 -11.11
CA VAL A 340 -11.23 -0.09 -11.92
C VAL A 340 -11.48 -1.59 -11.85
N THR A 341 -11.87 -2.10 -10.69
CA THR A 341 -12.09 -3.54 -10.49
C THR A 341 -13.45 -3.82 -9.84
N SER A 342 -13.95 -5.03 -10.07
CA SER A 342 -15.14 -5.56 -9.41
C SER A 342 -14.83 -6.74 -8.47
N SER A 343 -13.55 -7.13 -8.40
CA SER A 343 -13.03 -8.25 -7.63
C SER A 343 -13.02 -7.93 -6.14
N THR A 344 -13.65 -8.79 -5.35
CA THR A 344 -13.61 -8.66 -3.89
C THR A 344 -12.21 -8.94 -3.34
N ALA A 345 -11.38 -9.73 -4.04
CA ALA A 345 -9.99 -9.93 -3.66
C ALA A 345 -9.20 -8.62 -3.77
N ASP A 346 -9.26 -7.97 -4.93
CA ASP A 346 -8.55 -6.70 -5.18
C ASP A 346 -8.99 -5.62 -4.18
N TYR A 347 -10.27 -5.59 -3.80
CA TYR A 347 -10.73 -4.68 -2.74
C TYR A 347 -10.05 -4.95 -1.39
N ASN A 348 -9.88 -6.22 -1.02
CA ASN A 348 -9.24 -6.59 0.25
C ASN A 348 -7.76 -6.20 0.28
N ASP A 349 -7.06 -6.20 -0.86
CA ASP A 349 -5.64 -5.81 -0.88
C ASP A 349 -5.46 -4.30 -0.98
N LEU A 350 -6.27 -3.65 -1.80
CA LEU A 350 -6.06 -2.25 -2.17
C LEU A 350 -6.74 -1.31 -1.16
N ILE A 351 -7.94 -1.64 -0.68
CA ILE A 351 -8.67 -0.81 0.27
C ILE A 351 -8.42 -1.34 1.67
N GLN A 352 -7.61 -0.61 2.44
CA GLN A 352 -7.32 -0.90 3.83
C GLN A 352 -8.63 -1.14 4.61
N LYS A 353 -8.82 -2.36 5.12
CA LYS A 353 -10.00 -2.74 5.92
C LYS A 353 -9.67 -2.55 7.39
N PRO A 354 -10.31 -1.61 8.11
CA PRO A 354 -10.07 -1.46 9.54
C PRO A 354 -10.47 -2.70 10.33
N THR A 355 -9.69 -3.04 11.36
CA THR A 355 -9.94 -4.20 12.24
C THR A 355 -11.40 -4.25 12.74
N GLY A 356 -12.07 -5.38 12.56
CA GLY A 356 -13.47 -5.58 13.03
C GLY A 356 -14.53 -5.18 12.01
N ILE A 357 -14.21 -4.31 11.04
CA ILE A 357 -15.09 -4.10 9.87
C ILE A 357 -15.10 -5.39 9.05
N SER A 358 -16.31 -5.86 8.75
CA SER A 358 -16.55 -7.08 8.00
C SER A 358 -17.76 -6.90 7.09
N THR A 359 -18.95 -7.25 7.56
CA THR A 359 -20.20 -7.29 6.77
C THR A 359 -21.16 -6.16 7.08
N GLN A 360 -20.74 -5.15 7.88
CA GLN A 360 -21.61 -4.06 8.30
C GLN A 360 -22.30 -3.42 7.09
N LEU A 361 -23.62 -3.29 7.19
CA LEU A 361 -24.47 -2.67 6.18
C LEU A 361 -24.93 -1.27 6.58
N TYR A 362 -24.77 -0.90 7.85
CA TYR A 362 -25.24 0.37 8.39
C TYR A 362 -24.12 1.09 9.13
N PHE A 363 -24.17 2.41 9.08
CA PHE A 363 -23.36 3.28 9.90
C PHE A 363 -24.06 4.62 10.07
N VAL A 364 -23.66 5.37 11.08
CA VAL A 364 -23.97 6.79 11.27
C VAL A 364 -22.83 7.47 12.02
N GLY A 365 -22.78 8.80 11.99
CA GLY A 365 -21.90 9.58 12.87
C GLY A 365 -22.13 9.23 14.33
N LEU A 366 -21.06 8.94 15.08
CA LEU A 366 -21.13 8.46 16.46
C LEU A 366 -21.82 9.48 17.38
N SER A 367 -21.58 10.77 17.17
CA SER A 367 -22.26 11.82 17.93
C SER A 367 -23.76 11.84 17.66
N TYR A 368 -24.18 11.64 16.41
CA TYR A 368 -25.60 11.50 16.07
C TYR A 368 -26.20 10.23 16.67
N PHE A 369 -25.49 9.10 16.60
CA PHE A 369 -25.92 7.84 17.20
C PHE A 369 -26.26 7.98 18.69
N LEU A 370 -25.43 8.70 19.44
CA LEU A 370 -25.61 8.92 20.87
C LEU A 370 -26.69 9.94 21.23
N THR A 371 -27.41 10.49 20.25
CA THR A 371 -28.62 11.29 20.49
C THR A 371 -29.84 10.37 20.77
N GLY A 372 -31.06 10.85 20.53
CA GLY A 372 -32.31 10.10 20.72
C GLY A 372 -32.55 8.95 19.75
N VAL A 373 -31.57 8.57 18.92
CA VAL A 373 -31.69 7.51 17.90
C VAL A 373 -31.07 6.17 18.32
N SER A 374 -30.45 6.09 19.50
CA SER A 374 -30.03 4.82 20.10
C SER A 374 -30.54 4.65 21.53
N GLN A 375 -30.73 3.40 21.96
CA GLN A 375 -31.18 3.03 23.30
C GLN A 375 -30.48 1.77 23.78
N ASP A 376 -30.30 1.62 25.09
CA ASP A 376 -29.83 0.35 25.66
C ASP A 376 -30.94 -0.71 25.60
N ILE A 377 -30.57 -1.97 25.37
CA ILE A 377 -31.47 -3.10 25.56
C ILE A 377 -31.67 -3.29 27.07
N THR A 378 -32.91 -3.54 27.50
CA THR A 378 -33.23 -3.87 28.89
C THR A 378 -33.05 -5.37 29.13
N PRO A 379 -32.32 -5.81 30.17
CA PRO A 379 -31.59 -4.99 31.15
C PRO A 379 -30.30 -4.38 30.56
N ILE A 380 -29.94 -3.18 31.03
CA ILE A 380 -28.74 -2.45 30.57
C ILE A 380 -27.51 -3.37 30.64
N GLY A 381 -26.69 -3.34 29.59
CA GLY A 381 -25.56 -4.27 29.40
C GLY A 381 -25.87 -5.44 28.47
N SER A 382 -27.13 -5.59 28.03
CA SER A 382 -27.52 -6.66 27.09
C SER A 382 -27.34 -6.28 25.62
N GLY A 383 -26.78 -5.10 25.32
CA GLY A 383 -26.60 -4.59 23.97
C GLY A 383 -27.35 -3.28 23.71
N ILE A 384 -27.39 -2.88 22.45
CA ILE A 384 -27.89 -1.57 22.02
C ILE A 384 -28.93 -1.76 20.92
N LYS A 385 -29.91 -0.86 20.86
CA LYS A 385 -30.89 -0.72 19.78
C LYS A 385 -30.67 0.59 19.03
N TYR A 386 -31.01 0.60 17.75
CA TYR A 386 -30.95 1.78 16.88
C TYR A 386 -32.30 2.04 16.22
N SER A 387 -32.60 3.32 15.96
CA SER A 387 -33.78 3.75 15.22
C SER A 387 -33.43 4.24 13.82
N PHE A 388 -33.85 3.48 12.81
CA PHE A 388 -33.74 3.89 11.40
C PHE A 388 -34.73 5.00 11.00
N ASN A 389 -35.73 5.28 11.85
CA ASN A 389 -36.80 6.27 11.61
C ASN A 389 -36.73 7.44 12.62
N GLY A 390 -35.52 7.90 12.95
CA GLY A 390 -35.32 9.12 13.76
C GLY A 390 -35.87 9.06 15.18
N GLY A 391 -35.90 7.87 15.80
CA GLY A 391 -36.31 7.68 17.20
C GLY A 391 -37.72 7.11 17.41
N SER A 392 -38.45 6.76 16.33
CA SER A 392 -39.84 6.29 16.43
C SER A 392 -39.97 4.80 16.76
N SER A 393 -39.01 3.98 16.32
CA SER A 393 -38.97 2.53 16.56
C SER A 393 -37.52 2.07 16.64
N PHE A 394 -37.23 1.16 17.56
CA PHE A 394 -35.87 0.73 17.89
C PHE A 394 -35.71 -0.77 17.68
N VAL A 395 -34.73 -1.14 16.87
CA VAL A 395 -34.38 -2.54 16.62
C VAL A 395 -33.01 -2.86 17.24
N PRO A 396 -32.83 -4.04 17.84
CA PRO A 396 -31.52 -4.49 18.32
C PRO A 396 -30.48 -4.49 17.19
N ILE A 397 -29.27 -4.05 17.50
CA ILE A 397 -28.14 -4.04 16.56
C ILE A 397 -27.00 -4.92 17.07
N LYS A 398 -26.20 -5.44 16.15
CA LYS A 398 -25.06 -6.33 16.40
C LYS A 398 -23.87 -5.96 15.53
N ASP A 399 -22.76 -6.68 15.74
CA ASP A 399 -21.49 -6.49 15.02
C ASP A 399 -21.05 -5.02 15.03
N ILE A 400 -21.19 -4.38 16.21
CA ILE A 400 -20.97 -2.95 16.36
C ILE A 400 -19.46 -2.69 16.36
N VAL A 401 -19.02 -1.74 15.55
CA VAL A 401 -17.60 -1.36 15.44
C VAL A 401 -17.49 0.15 15.43
N ILE A 402 -16.58 0.69 16.23
CA ILE A 402 -16.11 2.08 16.14
C ILE A 402 -14.62 2.03 15.81
N VAL A 403 -14.24 2.67 14.71
CA VAL A 403 -12.88 2.61 14.18
C VAL A 403 -12.05 3.76 14.73
N PHE A 404 -10.98 3.46 15.45
CA PHE A 404 -10.03 4.48 15.92
C PHE A 404 -8.92 4.69 14.91
N ASN A 405 -8.34 3.58 14.46
CA ASN A 405 -7.44 3.54 13.34
C ASN A 405 -7.53 2.17 12.65
N TYR A 406 -6.70 1.93 11.65
CA TYR A 406 -6.73 0.67 10.90
C TYR A 406 -6.52 -0.61 11.74
N THR A 407 -5.78 -0.55 12.85
CA THR A 407 -5.50 -1.71 13.71
C THR A 407 -6.36 -1.75 14.98
N SER A 408 -6.80 -0.59 15.46
CA SER A 408 -7.45 -0.42 16.76
C SER A 408 -8.90 -0.02 16.61
N THR A 409 -9.80 -0.80 17.21
CA THR A 409 -11.24 -0.54 17.20
C THR A 409 -11.89 -0.83 18.55
N PHE A 410 -13.07 -0.27 18.77
CA PHE A 410 -13.94 -0.64 19.87
C PHE A 410 -15.14 -1.41 19.34
N GLN A 411 -15.27 -2.67 19.74
CA GLN A 411 -16.23 -3.60 19.18
C GLN A 411 -17.25 -4.02 20.24
N ASN A 412 -18.50 -4.20 19.79
CA ASN A 412 -19.61 -4.74 20.56
C ASN A 412 -19.77 -4.13 21.97
N PRO A 413 -19.86 -2.79 22.10
CA PRO A 413 -20.21 -2.16 23.37
C PRO A 413 -21.55 -2.70 23.88
N THR A 414 -21.58 -3.07 25.16
CA THR A 414 -22.76 -3.63 25.82
C THR A 414 -23.81 -2.59 26.17
N SER A 415 -23.46 -1.30 26.09
CA SER A 415 -24.33 -0.15 26.41
C SER A 415 -23.79 1.17 25.84
N ARG A 416 -24.64 2.20 25.78
CA ARG A 416 -24.28 3.59 25.44
C ARG A 416 -23.30 4.20 26.46
N SER A 417 -23.41 3.82 27.73
CA SER A 417 -22.47 4.26 28.76
C SER A 417 -21.07 3.67 28.54
N ALA A 418 -20.95 2.44 28.04
CA ALA A 418 -19.67 1.84 27.67
C ALA A 418 -18.97 2.64 26.55
N ILE A 419 -19.74 3.13 25.56
CA ILE A 419 -19.21 4.01 24.50
C ILE A 419 -18.71 5.33 25.09
N THR A 420 -19.52 6.00 25.89
CA THR A 420 -19.18 7.32 26.45
C THR A 420 -18.12 7.28 27.54
N SER A 421 -17.85 6.11 28.12
CA SER A 421 -16.79 5.93 29.13
C SER A 421 -15.46 5.44 28.53
N ASN A 422 -15.44 5.03 27.27
CA ASN A 422 -14.22 4.63 26.59
C ASN A 422 -13.25 5.82 26.48
N SER A 423 -11.99 5.64 26.86
CA SER A 423 -10.98 6.71 26.90
C SER A 423 -10.74 7.40 25.56
N ASN A 424 -10.96 6.70 24.44
CA ASN A 424 -10.88 7.25 23.09
C ASN A 424 -12.15 7.99 22.66
N LEU A 425 -13.25 7.92 23.41
CA LEU A 425 -14.57 8.46 23.04
C LEU A 425 -15.22 9.30 24.15
N ASN A 426 -14.52 9.54 25.26
CA ASN A 426 -15.06 10.16 26.47
C ASN A 426 -15.39 11.65 26.36
N THR A 427 -15.07 12.30 25.23
CA THR A 427 -15.42 13.71 24.97
C THR A 427 -16.20 13.85 23.67
N ALA A 428 -17.02 14.89 23.56
CA ALA A 428 -17.77 15.17 22.33
C ALA A 428 -16.84 15.39 21.13
N ALA A 429 -15.71 16.09 21.33
CA ALA A 429 -14.72 16.33 20.28
C ALA A 429 -14.16 15.02 19.70
N LYS A 430 -13.81 14.06 20.57
CA LYS A 430 -13.36 12.74 20.13
C LYS A 430 -14.45 11.98 19.38
N ARG A 431 -15.71 12.09 19.78
CA ARG A 431 -16.81 11.37 19.10
C ARG A 431 -17.21 11.98 17.76
N ASN A 432 -17.04 13.29 17.60
CA ASN A 432 -17.39 13.99 16.37
C ASN A 432 -16.53 13.59 15.16
N THR A 433 -15.41 12.87 15.39
CA THR A 433 -14.51 12.40 14.33
C THR A 433 -14.75 10.96 13.90
N HIS A 434 -15.72 10.28 14.53
CA HIS A 434 -15.96 8.85 14.32
C HIS A 434 -17.40 8.55 13.90
N ASN A 435 -17.53 7.48 13.14
CA ASN A 435 -18.73 6.76 12.80
C ASN A 435 -18.86 5.51 13.68
N ILE A 436 -20.08 4.99 13.77
CA ILE A 436 -20.37 3.69 14.35
C ILE A 436 -21.01 2.81 13.29
N PHE A 437 -20.41 1.65 13.06
CA PHE A 437 -20.78 0.68 12.04
C PHE A 437 -21.47 -0.51 12.69
N PHE A 438 -22.54 -1.05 12.10
CA PHE A 438 -23.32 -2.12 12.70
C PHE A 438 -24.21 -2.85 11.69
N ASN A 439 -24.83 -3.94 12.15
CA ASN A 439 -25.91 -4.66 11.48
C ASN A 439 -27.18 -4.68 12.34
N GLU A 440 -28.33 -4.86 11.71
CA GLU A 440 -29.56 -5.26 12.41
C GLU A 440 -29.41 -6.70 12.93
N SER A 441 -29.92 -6.97 14.14
CA SER A 441 -29.75 -8.29 14.81
C SER A 441 -30.49 -9.43 14.13
#